data_AF-A0A917UBL5-F1
#
_entry.id   AF-A0A917UBL5-F1
#
_cell.length_a   1.000
_cell.length_b   1.000
_cell.length_c   1.000
_cell.angle_alpha   90.00
_cell.angle_beta   90.00
_cell.angle_gamma   90.00
#
_symmetry.space_group_name_H-M   'P 1'
#
loop_
_entity.id
_entity.type
_entity.pdbx_description
1 polymer ?
#
loop_
_entity_poly.entity_id
_entity_poly.type
_entity_poly.pdbx_seq_one_letter_code
_entity_poly.pdbx_strand_id
1 'polypeptide(L)'
;MENKLSRRAMLGAGAGVLAAGAIAATASPASALAPSAQGKPAGGPNVIPADRIGLQIFTVRQLIGTDYANLEIALESVYDAGVRELELAGDYYAKTTAQLKSIVQSYGLRVVSNHFGPRGANLPNPWSTYDGRMQIFEDAQTLGRFPYVGTGSAIGFPGGGSGENTSDYFKAMAEKFNECGEHAVSQGFGGFFFHNHDREFALENGVPIFNTLLERTDPRYVKFEVDLGWVSVAGEDPYWWIKEHGERFIAFHIKDIKWDPNGNRTAAAGTRAGGRKFRFVDVGKGDIDWTRALSAIKDLRDYRFFLEHDDAGNLTLNPPGSTNTVWRGCSTLEGINTSGRK
;
A
#
# COMPACT_ATOMS: atom_id res chain seq x y z
N MET A 1 -41.92 -53.74 5.31
CA MET A 1 -42.18 -53.65 3.86
C MET A 1 -42.93 -52.35 3.61
N GLU A 2 -42.43 -51.59 2.64
CA GLU A 2 -43.12 -50.58 1.81
C GLU A 2 -43.80 -49.39 2.53
N ASN A 3 -43.24 -48.16 2.54
CA ASN A 3 -43.00 -47.19 1.44
C ASN A 3 -44.28 -46.41 1.04
N LYS A 4 -44.30 -45.08 1.32
CA LYS A 4 -44.58 -43.96 0.40
C LYS A 4 -45.32 -42.76 1.01
N LEU A 5 -44.60 -41.62 0.97
CA LEU A 5 -44.93 -40.33 0.35
C LEU A 5 -46.21 -39.55 0.71
N SER A 6 -45.93 -38.30 1.09
CA SER A 6 -46.53 -37.04 0.63
C SER A 6 -47.92 -36.64 1.13
N ARG A 7 -48.00 -35.40 1.65
CA ARG A 7 -49.16 -34.51 1.44
C ARG A 7 -48.78 -33.05 1.63
N ARG A 8 -48.84 -32.31 0.51
CA ARG A 8 -49.04 -30.87 0.43
C ARG A 8 -50.45 -30.52 0.92
N ALA A 9 -50.53 -29.37 1.60
CA ALA A 9 -51.59 -28.35 1.58
C ALA A 9 -53.05 -28.73 1.85
N MET A 10 -53.68 -28.08 2.85
CA MET A 10 -54.56 -26.93 2.58
C MET A 10 -55.19 -26.35 3.86
N LEU A 11 -55.03 -25.04 3.99
CA LEU A 11 -55.93 -23.97 4.48
C LEU A 11 -57.21 -24.35 5.26
N GLY A 12 -57.40 -23.65 6.38
CA GLY A 12 -58.68 -23.48 7.06
C GLY A 12 -58.65 -22.20 7.90
N ALA A 13 -59.42 -21.19 7.47
CA ALA A 13 -59.48 -19.83 7.98
C ALA A 13 -60.09 -19.71 9.40
N GLY A 14 -59.65 -18.68 10.14
CA GLY A 14 -60.29 -18.17 11.35
C GLY A 14 -59.95 -16.69 11.51
N ALA A 15 -60.96 -15.84 11.44
CA ALA A 15 -60.88 -14.41 11.20
C ALA A 15 -60.63 -13.56 12.47
N GLY A 16 -59.98 -12.40 12.26
CA GLY A 16 -60.28 -11.12 12.90
C GLY A 16 -59.60 -10.81 14.23
N VAL A 17 -58.76 -9.77 14.27
CA VAL A 17 -59.10 -8.41 14.73
C VAL A 17 -57.97 -7.46 14.30
N LEU A 18 -58.36 -6.33 13.69
CA LEU A 18 -57.51 -5.21 13.32
C LEU A 18 -57.03 -4.45 14.57
N ALA A 19 -55.72 -4.29 14.71
CA ALA A 19 -55.14 -3.21 15.51
C ALA A 19 -53.99 -2.58 14.73
N ALA A 20 -54.26 -1.39 14.18
CA ALA A 20 -53.25 -0.54 13.56
C ALA A 20 -52.32 0.00 14.66
N GLY A 21 -51.14 -0.60 14.79
CA GLY A 21 -50.03 -0.08 15.59
C GLY A 21 -48.97 0.46 14.65
N ALA A 22 -48.82 1.78 14.59
CA ALA A 22 -47.73 2.44 13.88
C ALA A 22 -46.39 2.02 14.50
N ILE A 23 -45.64 1.18 13.80
CA ILE A 23 -44.24 0.91 14.15
C ILE A 23 -43.45 2.12 13.65
N ALA A 24 -43.18 3.05 14.55
CA ALA A 24 -42.14 4.03 14.35
C ALA A 24 -40.81 3.28 14.21
N ALA A 25 -40.33 3.14 12.97
CA ALA A 25 -38.98 2.70 12.69
C ALA A 25 -38.04 3.79 13.22
N THR A 26 -37.57 3.63 14.45
CA THR A 26 -36.42 4.39 14.94
C THR A 26 -35.21 3.90 14.18
N ALA A 27 -34.89 4.59 13.09
CA ALA A 27 -33.59 4.51 12.48
C ALA A 27 -32.56 4.86 13.56
N SER A 28 -31.91 3.84 14.10
CA SER A 28 -30.72 4.06 14.93
C SER A 28 -29.70 4.68 14.00
N PRO A 29 -29.15 5.88 14.29
CA PRO A 29 -28.03 6.35 13.51
C PRO A 29 -26.92 5.33 13.74
N ALA A 30 -26.49 4.67 12.66
CA ALA A 30 -25.23 3.96 12.65
C ALA A 30 -24.18 5.00 13.02
N SER A 31 -23.78 4.99 14.29
CA SER A 31 -22.70 5.82 14.78
C SER A 31 -21.48 5.33 14.00
N ALA A 32 -21.07 6.11 13.00
CA ALA A 32 -19.82 5.89 12.30
C ALA A 32 -18.74 5.93 13.38
N LEU A 33 -18.29 4.75 13.80
CA LEU A 33 -17.10 4.62 14.61
C LEU A 33 -15.97 5.24 13.79
N ALA A 34 -15.63 6.48 14.14
CA ALA A 34 -14.36 7.08 13.78
C ALA A 34 -13.28 6.04 14.06
N PRO A 35 -12.31 5.82 13.16
CA PRO A 35 -11.22 4.90 13.43
C PRO A 35 -10.62 5.31 14.76
N SER A 36 -10.56 4.38 15.71
CA SER A 36 -9.96 4.60 17.01
C SER A 36 -8.60 5.22 16.77
N ALA A 37 -8.40 6.45 17.23
CA ALA A 37 -7.09 7.06 17.29
C ALA A 37 -6.25 6.19 18.22
N GLN A 38 -5.58 5.17 17.65
CA GLN A 38 -4.50 4.48 18.34
C GLN A 38 -3.51 5.59 18.70
N GLY A 39 -3.31 5.82 19.99
CA GLY A 39 -2.36 6.81 20.48
C GLY A 39 -1.00 6.61 19.81
N LYS A 40 -0.21 7.69 19.68
CA LYS A 40 1.13 7.58 19.08
C LYS A 40 1.94 6.46 19.78
N PRO A 41 2.66 5.61 19.03
CA PRO A 41 3.52 4.59 19.61
C PRO A 41 4.48 5.15 20.66
N ALA A 42 4.92 4.31 21.59
CA ALA A 42 5.91 4.68 22.59
C ALA A 42 7.28 4.99 21.95
N GLY A 43 8.11 5.81 22.62
CA GLY A 43 9.41 6.26 22.12
C GLY A 43 9.45 7.75 21.75
N GLY A 44 10.66 8.27 21.50
CA GLY A 44 10.86 9.66 21.09
C GLY A 44 10.54 9.90 19.61
N PRO A 45 10.24 11.14 19.18
CA PRO A 45 9.83 11.47 17.80
C PRO A 45 10.93 11.29 16.74
N ASN A 46 12.15 10.94 17.16
CA ASN A 46 13.34 10.86 16.33
C ASN A 46 13.77 9.42 16.01
N VAL A 47 13.04 8.42 16.51
CA VAL A 47 13.30 6.99 16.29
C VAL A 47 12.06 6.36 15.69
N ILE A 48 12.24 5.39 14.79
CA ILE A 48 11.14 4.63 14.21
C ILE A 48 10.73 3.53 15.19
N PRO A 49 9.48 3.52 15.68
CA PRO A 49 8.99 2.40 16.49
C PRO A 49 8.95 1.10 15.69
N ALA A 50 9.28 -0.03 16.32
CA ALA A 50 9.24 -1.34 15.66
C ALA A 50 7.85 -1.67 15.09
N ASP A 51 6.77 -1.23 15.74
CA ASP A 51 5.38 -1.40 15.27
C ASP A 51 4.98 -0.43 14.14
N ARG A 52 5.89 0.43 13.70
CA ARG A 52 5.77 1.26 12.49
C ARG A 52 6.61 0.74 11.32
N ILE A 53 7.43 -0.29 11.54
CA ILE A 53 8.17 -0.97 10.48
C ILE A 53 7.30 -2.10 9.95
N GLY A 54 6.87 -1.94 8.70
CA GLY A 54 6.12 -2.95 7.98
C GLY A 54 6.95 -3.55 6.84
N LEU A 55 6.36 -4.53 6.15
CA LEU A 55 6.93 -5.11 4.94
C LEU A 55 5.92 -5.06 3.81
N GLN A 56 6.34 -4.55 2.65
CA GLN A 56 5.66 -4.84 1.39
C GLN A 56 5.98 -6.29 0.99
N ILE A 57 4.96 -7.15 1.06
CA ILE A 57 5.09 -8.62 0.90
C ILE A 57 5.69 -9.03 -0.46
N PHE A 58 5.64 -8.15 -1.46
CA PHE A 58 6.31 -8.35 -2.75
C PHE A 58 7.81 -8.67 -2.60
N THR A 59 8.45 -8.20 -1.52
CA THR A 59 9.84 -8.51 -1.16
C THR A 59 10.09 -10.02 -1.02
N VAL A 60 9.15 -10.78 -0.47
CA VAL A 60 9.30 -12.22 -0.21
C VAL A 60 8.57 -13.09 -1.25
N ARG A 61 8.09 -12.53 -2.35
CA ARG A 61 7.32 -13.26 -3.37
C ARG A 61 8.03 -14.47 -3.97
N GLN A 62 9.36 -14.42 -4.10
CA GLN A 62 10.14 -15.55 -4.61
C GLN A 62 10.16 -16.71 -3.60
N LEU A 63 10.18 -16.41 -2.30
CA LEU A 63 10.05 -17.42 -1.25
C LEU A 63 8.65 -18.03 -1.27
N ILE A 64 7.60 -17.21 -1.41
CA ILE A 64 6.20 -17.65 -1.51
C ILE A 64 5.99 -18.62 -2.69
N GLY A 65 6.69 -18.37 -3.81
CA GLY A 65 6.56 -19.14 -5.04
C GLY A 65 5.33 -18.76 -5.86
N THR A 66 5.34 -19.07 -7.15
CA THR A 66 4.24 -18.74 -8.07
C THR A 66 2.99 -19.61 -7.89
N ASP A 67 3.15 -20.78 -7.27
CA ASP A 67 2.07 -21.68 -6.87
C ASP A 67 1.56 -21.41 -5.44
N TYR A 68 2.16 -20.41 -4.77
CA TYR A 68 1.87 -20.00 -3.40
C TYR A 68 2.09 -21.09 -2.35
N ALA A 69 2.81 -22.17 -2.68
CA ALA A 69 3.01 -23.32 -1.80
C ALA A 69 3.71 -22.96 -0.48
N ASN A 70 4.52 -21.90 -0.49
CA ASN A 70 5.34 -21.50 0.64
C ASN A 70 4.85 -20.21 1.32
N LEU A 71 3.57 -19.83 1.14
CA LEU A 71 3.03 -18.62 1.77
C LEU A 71 3.27 -18.62 3.28
N GLU A 72 2.92 -19.70 3.96
CA GLU A 72 3.04 -19.81 5.42
C GLU A 72 4.51 -19.76 5.90
N ILE A 73 5.43 -20.39 5.16
CA ILE A 73 6.88 -20.30 5.43
C ILE A 73 7.37 -18.86 5.29
N ALA A 74 6.88 -18.13 4.29
CA ALA A 74 7.22 -16.72 4.13
C ALA A 74 6.66 -15.87 5.27
N LEU A 75 5.43 -16.12 5.73
CA LEU A 75 4.85 -15.40 6.86
C LEU A 75 5.62 -15.66 8.16
N GLU A 76 5.97 -16.91 8.45
CA GLU A 76 6.82 -17.28 9.59
C GLU A 76 8.18 -16.57 9.52
N SER A 77 8.84 -16.61 8.37
CA SER A 77 10.12 -15.94 8.14
C SER A 77 10.06 -14.42 8.37
N VAL A 78 8.96 -13.79 7.97
CA VAL A 78 8.74 -12.35 8.17
C VAL A 78 8.50 -12.02 9.65
N TYR A 79 7.75 -12.86 10.36
CA TYR A 79 7.55 -12.72 11.80
C TYR A 79 8.88 -12.85 12.58
N ASP A 80 9.67 -13.87 12.26
CA ASP A 80 10.98 -14.12 12.87
C ASP A 80 11.99 -13.00 12.60
N ALA A 81 11.88 -12.34 11.44
CA ALA A 81 12.66 -11.15 11.11
C ALA A 81 12.26 -9.88 11.89
N GLY A 82 11.21 -9.95 12.74
CA GLY A 82 10.78 -8.87 13.62
C GLY A 82 9.63 -8.00 13.07
N VAL A 83 9.17 -8.25 11.84
CA VAL A 83 8.05 -7.51 11.26
C VAL A 83 6.73 -7.98 11.86
N ARG A 84 5.79 -7.05 12.05
CA ARG A 84 4.41 -7.38 12.48
C ARG A 84 3.35 -6.90 11.50
N GLU A 85 3.66 -5.89 10.69
CA GLU A 85 2.71 -5.27 9.77
C GLU A 85 3.06 -5.58 8.31
N LEU A 86 2.07 -6.01 7.54
CA LEU A 86 2.19 -6.31 6.12
C LEU A 86 1.42 -5.30 5.29
N GLU A 87 2.05 -4.88 4.21
CA GLU A 87 1.36 -4.37 3.03
C GLU A 87 1.31 -5.46 1.95
N LEU A 88 0.12 -5.69 1.40
CA LEU A 88 -0.07 -6.64 0.30
C LEU A 88 0.18 -5.99 -1.07
N ALA A 89 0.43 -6.82 -2.08
CA ALA A 89 0.67 -6.42 -3.48
C ALA A 89 -0.54 -6.71 -4.40
N GLY A 90 -1.76 -6.55 -3.88
CA GLY A 90 -3.01 -6.85 -4.58
C GLY A 90 -3.33 -8.35 -4.73
N ASP A 91 -2.46 -9.25 -4.28
CA ASP A 91 -2.66 -10.70 -4.30
C ASP A 91 -3.30 -11.23 -3.02
N TYR A 92 -4.12 -12.26 -3.14
CA TYR A 92 -4.65 -13.02 -2.02
C TYR A 92 -4.20 -14.48 -2.01
N TYR A 93 -3.24 -14.88 -2.84
CA TYR A 93 -2.52 -16.16 -2.75
C TYR A 93 -3.45 -17.40 -2.79
N ALA A 94 -4.42 -17.34 -3.72
CA ALA A 94 -5.49 -18.33 -3.87
C ALA A 94 -6.29 -18.57 -2.58
N LYS A 95 -6.55 -17.50 -1.82
CA LYS A 95 -7.42 -17.46 -0.65
C LYS A 95 -8.47 -16.36 -0.81
N THR A 96 -9.56 -16.47 -0.06
CA THR A 96 -10.42 -15.31 0.18
C THR A 96 -9.72 -14.33 1.13
N THR A 97 -10.15 -13.07 1.14
CA THR A 97 -9.62 -12.05 2.08
C THR A 97 -9.78 -12.46 3.54
N ALA A 98 -10.90 -13.13 3.89
CA ALA A 98 -11.13 -13.66 5.24
C ALA A 98 -10.17 -14.81 5.60
N GLN A 99 -9.93 -15.73 4.66
CA GLN A 99 -8.96 -16.82 4.84
C GLN A 99 -7.54 -16.25 5.00
N LEU A 100 -7.14 -15.35 4.11
CA LEU A 100 -5.81 -14.73 4.17
C LEU A 100 -5.60 -13.98 5.49
N LYS A 101 -6.58 -13.17 5.92
CA LYS A 101 -6.53 -12.50 7.22
C LYS A 101 -6.32 -13.49 8.36
N SER A 102 -7.10 -14.58 8.39
CA SER A 102 -6.99 -15.59 9.44
C SER A 102 -5.59 -16.22 9.48
N ILE A 103 -5.03 -16.54 8.31
CA ILE A 103 -3.68 -17.13 8.20
C ILE A 103 -2.63 -16.11 8.66
N VAL A 104 -2.67 -14.88 8.16
CA VAL A 104 -1.72 -13.83 8.56
C VAL A 104 -1.76 -13.60 10.09
N GLN A 105 -2.95 -13.58 10.68
CA GLN A 105 -3.13 -13.41 12.12
C GLN A 105 -2.63 -14.59 12.95
N SER A 106 -2.72 -15.84 12.46
CA SER A 106 -2.22 -17.01 13.19
C SER A 106 -0.69 -17.00 13.33
N TYR A 107 0.01 -16.30 12.44
CA TYR A 107 1.46 -16.06 12.53
C TYR A 107 1.82 -14.81 13.34
N GLY A 108 0.86 -14.15 14.00
CA GLY A 108 1.12 -12.93 14.78
C GLY A 108 1.38 -11.69 13.93
N LEU A 109 1.03 -11.73 12.64
CA LEU A 109 1.12 -10.63 11.71
C LEU A 109 -0.25 -9.96 11.51
N ARG A 110 -0.26 -8.78 10.90
CA ARG A 110 -1.48 -8.06 10.51
C ARG A 110 -1.30 -7.40 9.15
N VAL A 111 -2.34 -7.44 8.32
CA VAL A 111 -2.38 -6.62 7.10
C VAL A 111 -2.83 -5.21 7.50
N VAL A 112 -2.07 -4.20 7.08
CA VAL A 112 -2.35 -2.78 7.41
C VAL A 112 -2.47 -1.88 6.18
N SER A 113 -2.08 -2.40 5.01
CA SER A 113 -2.20 -1.73 3.73
C SER A 113 -2.26 -2.78 2.60
N ASN A 114 -2.65 -2.35 1.41
CA ASN A 114 -2.63 -3.18 0.20
C ASN A 114 -2.55 -2.28 -1.04
N HIS A 115 -1.73 -2.66 -2.01
CA HIS A 115 -1.74 -2.08 -3.35
C HIS A 115 -2.83 -2.73 -4.20
N PHE A 116 -4.04 -2.15 -4.17
CA PHE A 116 -5.16 -2.60 -4.99
C PHE A 116 -4.95 -2.17 -6.44
N GLY A 117 -4.35 -3.02 -7.28
CA GLY A 117 -4.09 -2.69 -8.68
C GLY A 117 -4.25 -3.89 -9.60
N PRO A 118 -4.27 -3.67 -10.93
CA PRO A 118 -4.23 -4.78 -11.86
C PRO A 118 -2.90 -5.55 -11.68
N ARG A 119 -2.98 -6.87 -11.48
CA ARG A 119 -1.81 -7.75 -11.28
C ARG A 119 -1.14 -8.19 -12.60
N GLY A 120 -1.38 -7.44 -13.66
CA GLY A 120 -0.84 -7.69 -14.99
C GLY A 120 -1.22 -6.55 -15.92
N ALA A 121 -0.35 -6.24 -16.89
CA ALA A 121 -0.53 -5.10 -17.77
C ALA A 121 -1.83 -5.14 -18.60
N ASN A 122 -2.39 -6.33 -18.81
CA ASN A 122 -3.62 -6.55 -19.59
C ASN A 122 -4.86 -6.79 -18.72
N LEU A 123 -4.74 -6.70 -17.40
CA LEU A 123 -5.88 -6.88 -16.49
C LEU A 123 -6.62 -5.55 -16.29
N PRO A 124 -7.96 -5.58 -16.18
CA PRO A 124 -8.73 -4.37 -15.93
C PRO A 124 -8.32 -3.78 -14.58
N ASN A 125 -8.16 -2.46 -14.54
CA ASN A 125 -7.89 -1.76 -13.30
C ASN A 125 -9.20 -1.65 -12.49
N PRO A 126 -9.27 -2.25 -11.28
CA PRO A 126 -10.48 -2.26 -10.47
C PRO A 126 -10.94 -0.87 -10.03
N TRP A 127 -10.05 0.13 -10.00
CA TRP A 127 -10.41 1.51 -9.69
C TRP A 127 -11.24 2.19 -10.78
N SER A 128 -11.22 1.66 -12.01
CA SER A 128 -11.89 2.27 -13.15
C SER A 128 -13.40 2.14 -13.10
N THR A 129 -13.93 1.09 -12.45
CA THR A 129 -15.37 0.81 -12.38
C THR A 129 -15.92 1.00 -10.97
N TYR A 130 -17.22 1.26 -10.86
CA TYR A 130 -17.88 1.37 -9.55
C TYR A 130 -17.79 0.05 -8.77
N ASP A 131 -18.14 -1.08 -9.40
CA ASP A 131 -18.13 -2.40 -8.77
C ASP A 131 -16.73 -2.82 -8.32
N GLY A 132 -15.70 -2.52 -9.12
CA GLY A 132 -14.31 -2.80 -8.75
C GLY A 132 -13.87 -2.01 -7.52
N ARG A 133 -14.27 -0.73 -7.42
CA ARG A 133 -14.03 0.09 -6.22
C ARG A 133 -14.77 -0.47 -5.01
N MET A 134 -16.03 -0.89 -5.17
CA MET A 134 -16.80 -1.50 -4.07
C MET A 134 -16.15 -2.78 -3.55
N GLN A 135 -15.63 -3.64 -4.44
CA GLN A 135 -14.89 -4.83 -4.05
C GLN A 135 -13.62 -4.49 -3.26
N ILE A 136 -12.86 -3.48 -3.70
CA ILE A 136 -11.66 -3.01 -2.98
C ILE A 136 -12.01 -2.60 -1.54
N PHE A 137 -13.11 -1.87 -1.37
CA PHE A 137 -13.53 -1.39 -0.06
C PHE A 137 -13.98 -2.53 0.86
N GLU A 138 -14.73 -3.50 0.33
CA GLU A 138 -15.11 -4.71 1.07
C GLU A 138 -13.88 -5.54 1.47
N ASP A 139 -12.94 -5.71 0.55
CA ASP A 139 -11.68 -6.42 0.80
C ASP A 139 -10.85 -5.73 1.89
N ALA A 140 -10.69 -4.40 1.80
CA ALA A 140 -9.97 -3.61 2.79
C ALA A 140 -10.62 -3.69 4.18
N GLN A 141 -11.95 -3.62 4.25
CA GLN A 141 -12.71 -3.79 5.50
C GLN A 141 -12.52 -5.20 6.08
N THR A 142 -12.53 -6.22 5.23
CA THR A 142 -12.33 -7.61 5.64
C THR A 142 -10.94 -7.81 6.21
N LEU A 143 -9.89 -7.45 5.46
CA LEU A 143 -8.49 -7.71 5.79
C LEU A 143 -8.04 -7.06 7.11
N GLY A 144 -8.38 -5.79 7.33
CA GLY A 144 -7.90 -5.06 8.50
C GLY A 144 -8.47 -3.66 8.73
N ARG A 145 -9.36 -3.18 7.85
CA ARG A 145 -9.94 -1.82 7.84
C ARG A 145 -8.85 -0.74 7.90
N PHE A 146 -8.13 -0.60 6.79
CA PHE A 146 -7.05 0.38 6.65
C PHE A 146 -7.57 1.82 6.74
N PRO A 147 -6.75 2.79 7.17
CA PRO A 147 -7.14 4.20 7.15
C PRO A 147 -7.26 4.73 5.72
N TYR A 148 -6.43 4.25 4.80
CA TYR A 148 -6.44 4.65 3.39
C TYR A 148 -6.42 3.41 2.50
N VAL A 149 -6.92 3.54 1.27
CA VAL A 149 -6.94 2.48 0.26
C VAL A 149 -6.38 3.04 -1.04
N GLY A 150 -5.62 2.25 -1.79
CA GLY A 150 -4.86 2.84 -2.89
C GLY A 150 -4.14 1.82 -3.72
N THR A 151 -3.18 2.29 -4.52
CA THR A 151 -2.48 1.46 -5.49
C THR A 151 -1.09 1.99 -5.80
N GLY A 152 -0.16 1.08 -6.05
CA GLY A 152 1.14 1.38 -6.67
C GLY A 152 1.14 1.22 -8.18
N SER A 153 -0.02 1.09 -8.83
CA SER A 153 -0.12 0.89 -10.28
C SER A 153 -0.89 2.01 -10.95
N ALA A 154 -0.23 2.71 -11.88
CA ALA A 154 -0.89 3.65 -12.78
C ALA A 154 -1.65 2.94 -13.92
N ILE A 155 -1.45 1.65 -14.15
CA ILE A 155 -2.00 0.92 -15.30
C ILE A 155 -3.52 1.02 -15.33
N GLY A 156 -4.08 1.40 -16.47
CA GLY A 156 -5.53 1.51 -16.67
C GLY A 156 -6.16 2.76 -16.07
N PHE A 157 -5.41 3.64 -15.39
CA PHE A 157 -5.83 5.02 -15.20
C PHE A 157 -5.64 5.82 -16.50
N PRO A 158 -6.37 6.93 -16.69
CA PRO A 158 -6.08 7.86 -17.78
C PRO A 158 -4.59 8.21 -17.82
N GLY A 159 -3.94 7.98 -18.96
CA GLY A 159 -2.49 8.21 -19.15
C GLY A 159 -1.56 7.13 -18.58
N GLY A 160 -2.08 6.11 -17.90
CA GLY A 160 -1.29 5.02 -17.36
C GLY A 160 -1.05 3.89 -18.36
N GLY A 161 0.22 3.56 -18.62
CA GLY A 161 0.61 2.46 -19.50
C GLY A 161 0.76 2.81 -20.98
N SER A 162 0.60 4.08 -21.37
CA SER A 162 0.84 4.57 -22.74
C SER A 162 2.31 4.72 -23.11
N GLY A 163 3.23 4.66 -22.13
CA GLY A 163 4.67 4.88 -22.33
C GLY A 163 5.08 6.35 -22.38
N GLU A 164 4.12 7.28 -22.32
CA GLU A 164 4.35 8.71 -22.30
C GLU A 164 3.99 9.29 -20.93
N ASN A 165 4.93 9.97 -20.28
CA ASN A 165 4.71 10.70 -19.03
C ASN A 165 4.67 12.19 -19.36
N THR A 166 3.47 12.78 -19.39
CA THR A 166 3.24 14.22 -19.64
C THR A 166 2.34 14.81 -18.56
N SER A 167 2.36 16.12 -18.37
CA SER A 167 1.50 16.77 -17.37
C SER A 167 0.02 16.65 -17.70
N ASP A 168 -0.38 16.64 -18.98
CA ASP A 168 -1.79 16.50 -19.37
C ASP A 168 -2.36 15.13 -18.95
N TYR A 169 -1.54 14.08 -19.03
CA TYR A 169 -1.91 12.76 -18.55
C TYR A 169 -2.03 12.72 -17.04
N PHE A 170 -1.12 13.38 -16.33
CA PHE A 170 -1.17 13.43 -14.87
C PHE A 170 -2.33 14.31 -14.37
N LYS A 171 -2.80 15.30 -15.14
CA LYS A 171 -4.04 16.05 -14.85
C LYS A 171 -5.26 15.13 -14.91
N ALA A 172 -5.41 14.36 -15.98
CA ALA A 172 -6.51 13.39 -16.12
C ALA A 172 -6.45 12.29 -15.06
N MET A 173 -5.23 11.83 -14.72
CA MET A 173 -5.02 10.89 -13.63
C MET A 173 -5.41 11.47 -12.27
N ALA A 174 -5.05 12.73 -12.00
CA ALA A 174 -5.43 13.43 -10.78
C ALA A 174 -6.96 13.58 -10.63
N GLU A 175 -7.68 13.89 -11.72
CA GLU A 175 -9.14 13.92 -11.73
C GLU A 175 -9.72 12.55 -11.33
N LYS A 176 -9.18 11.47 -11.90
CA LYS A 176 -9.61 10.11 -11.54
C LYS A 176 -9.26 9.75 -10.10
N PHE A 177 -8.10 10.17 -9.59
CA PHE A 177 -7.73 9.96 -8.19
C PHE A 177 -8.66 10.71 -7.23
N ASN A 178 -9.09 11.92 -7.57
CA ASN A 178 -10.10 12.64 -6.80
C ASN A 178 -11.43 11.87 -6.77
N GLU A 179 -11.92 11.36 -7.90
CA GLU A 179 -13.13 10.52 -7.96
C GLU A 179 -12.97 9.26 -7.06
N CYS A 180 -11.84 8.58 -7.15
CA CYS A 180 -11.54 7.41 -6.32
C CYS A 180 -11.49 7.77 -4.84
N GLY A 181 -10.87 8.90 -4.50
CA GLY A 181 -10.72 9.39 -3.13
C GLY A 181 -12.03 9.83 -2.50
N GLU A 182 -12.89 10.53 -3.24
CA GLU A 182 -14.25 10.88 -2.81
C GLU A 182 -15.07 9.63 -2.51
N HIS A 183 -14.99 8.61 -3.38
CA HIS A 183 -15.68 7.34 -3.15
C HIS A 183 -15.11 6.60 -1.93
N ALA A 184 -13.78 6.60 -1.75
CA ALA A 184 -13.17 6.00 -0.57
C ALA A 184 -13.65 6.70 0.72
N VAL A 185 -13.70 8.03 0.74
CA VAL A 185 -14.23 8.78 1.88
C VAL A 185 -15.70 8.47 2.15
N SER A 186 -16.53 8.37 1.11
CA SER A 186 -17.95 8.02 1.28
C SER A 186 -18.17 6.61 1.85
N GLN A 187 -17.18 5.72 1.71
CA GLN A 187 -17.17 4.36 2.29
C GLN A 187 -16.48 4.29 3.66
N GLY A 188 -16.11 5.43 4.25
CA GLY A 188 -15.56 5.53 5.59
C GLY A 188 -14.04 5.38 5.70
N PHE A 189 -13.31 5.48 4.59
CA PHE A 189 -11.85 5.60 4.57
C PHE A 189 -11.42 7.07 4.65
N GLY A 190 -10.13 7.30 4.91
CA GLY A 190 -9.52 8.63 4.90
C GLY A 190 -9.21 9.17 3.50
N GLY A 191 -9.33 8.34 2.46
CA GLY A 191 -9.11 8.72 1.07
C GLY A 191 -8.38 7.65 0.26
N PHE A 192 -8.11 8.00 -1.00
CA PHE A 192 -7.29 7.24 -1.94
C PHE A 192 -5.81 7.54 -1.74
N PHE A 193 -4.93 6.55 -1.89
CA PHE A 193 -3.50 6.79 -2.01
C PHE A 193 -2.90 6.26 -3.31
N PHE A 194 -1.84 6.93 -3.76
CA PHE A 194 -1.02 6.47 -4.88
C PHE A 194 0.44 6.29 -4.45
N HIS A 195 1.06 5.21 -4.92
CA HIS A 195 2.48 4.90 -4.72
C HIS A 195 3.28 5.13 -6.01
N ASN A 196 4.39 5.87 -5.91
CA ASN A 196 5.23 6.27 -7.04
C ASN A 196 6.30 5.23 -7.42
N HIS A 197 6.75 5.29 -8.68
CA HIS A 197 8.02 4.72 -9.14
C HIS A 197 8.91 5.86 -9.69
N ASP A 198 9.99 5.56 -10.41
CA ASP A 198 10.88 6.60 -10.96
C ASP A 198 10.25 7.40 -12.10
N ARG A 199 9.43 6.75 -12.93
CA ARG A 199 8.84 7.31 -14.16
C ARG A 199 7.98 8.52 -13.88
N GLU A 200 7.29 8.54 -12.75
CA GLU A 200 6.44 9.66 -12.32
C GLU A 200 7.25 10.94 -12.08
N PHE A 201 8.56 10.84 -11.89
CA PHE A 201 9.49 11.96 -11.77
C PHE A 201 10.18 12.32 -13.09
N ALA A 202 9.68 11.82 -14.22
CA ALA A 202 10.08 12.35 -15.51
C ALA A 202 9.86 13.87 -15.55
N LEU A 203 10.77 14.60 -16.19
CA LEU A 203 10.77 16.04 -16.19
C LEU A 203 9.97 16.58 -17.37
N GLU A 204 9.04 17.48 -17.09
CA GLU A 204 8.42 18.35 -18.08
C GLU A 204 8.82 19.78 -17.74
N ASN A 205 9.45 20.48 -18.69
CA ASN A 205 9.99 21.83 -18.47
C ASN A 205 10.92 21.95 -17.23
N GLY A 206 11.67 20.88 -16.93
CA GLY A 206 12.61 20.82 -15.81
C GLY A 206 11.98 20.52 -14.44
N VAL A 207 10.66 20.30 -14.38
CA VAL A 207 9.90 20.00 -13.17
C VAL A 207 9.41 18.54 -13.20
N PRO A 208 9.52 17.78 -12.10
CA PRO A 208 8.96 16.43 -12.00
C PRO A 208 7.44 16.44 -12.22
N ILE A 209 6.97 15.60 -13.14
CA ILE A 209 5.55 15.54 -13.50
C ILE A 209 4.67 15.09 -12.31
N PHE A 210 5.22 14.35 -11.35
CA PHE A 210 4.55 14.01 -10.08
C PHE A 210 4.00 15.24 -9.33
N ASN A 211 4.63 16.42 -9.47
CA ASN A 211 4.10 17.68 -8.92
C ASN A 211 2.68 17.98 -9.41
N THR A 212 2.34 17.58 -10.64
CA THR A 212 0.98 17.70 -11.17
C THR A 212 -0.04 16.96 -10.31
N LEU A 213 0.28 15.74 -9.83
CA LEU A 213 -0.63 15.00 -8.95
C LEU A 213 -0.76 15.72 -7.60
N LEU A 214 0.35 16.22 -7.05
CA LEU A 214 0.31 16.99 -5.80
C LEU A 214 -0.56 18.25 -5.95
N GLU A 215 -0.44 18.99 -7.05
CA GLU A 215 -1.17 20.23 -7.29
C GLU A 215 -2.65 20.02 -7.66
N ARG A 216 -2.98 18.95 -8.38
CA ARG A 216 -4.31 18.74 -8.97
C ARG A 216 -5.20 17.80 -8.17
N THR A 217 -4.66 17.12 -7.16
CA THR A 217 -5.47 16.29 -6.27
C THR A 217 -5.84 17.03 -4.99
N ASP A 218 -7.08 16.85 -4.54
CA ASP A 218 -7.56 17.43 -3.29
C ASP A 218 -6.93 16.68 -2.09
N PRO A 219 -6.22 17.37 -1.17
CA PRO A 219 -5.58 16.74 -0.03
C PRO A 219 -6.56 16.08 0.97
N ARG A 220 -7.87 16.35 0.85
CA ARG A 220 -8.94 15.67 1.62
C ARG A 220 -9.26 14.28 1.08
N TYR A 221 -9.03 14.05 -0.21
CA TYR A 221 -9.43 12.82 -0.91
C TYR A 221 -8.23 11.98 -1.34
N VAL A 222 -7.08 12.61 -1.60
CA VAL A 222 -5.90 11.94 -2.14
C VAL A 222 -4.66 12.22 -1.30
N LYS A 223 -4.00 11.13 -0.94
CA LYS A 223 -2.70 11.08 -0.25
C LYS A 223 -1.71 10.27 -1.09
N PHE A 224 -0.45 10.23 -0.65
CA PHE A 224 0.57 9.44 -1.31
C PHE A 224 1.30 8.55 -0.32
N GLU A 225 1.59 7.34 -0.76
CA GLU A 225 2.61 6.51 -0.14
C GLU A 225 3.87 6.66 -0.97
N VAL A 226 4.94 7.22 -0.41
CA VAL A 226 6.09 7.61 -1.23
C VAL A 226 7.21 6.60 -1.11
N ASP A 227 7.65 6.07 -2.25
CA ASP A 227 8.85 5.25 -2.34
C ASP A 227 10.09 6.12 -2.48
N LEU A 228 10.85 6.20 -1.38
CA LEU A 228 12.06 7.03 -1.30
C LEU A 228 13.23 6.43 -2.09
N GLY A 229 13.21 5.11 -2.34
CA GLY A 229 14.15 4.45 -3.22
C GLY A 229 13.93 4.87 -4.66
N TRP A 230 12.68 4.83 -5.13
CA TRP A 230 12.33 5.27 -6.48
C TRP A 230 12.49 6.78 -6.69
N VAL A 231 12.23 7.61 -5.69
CA VAL A 231 12.61 9.04 -5.70
C VAL A 231 14.12 9.18 -5.96
N SER A 232 14.94 8.42 -5.22
CA SER A 232 16.40 8.44 -5.41
C SER A 232 16.80 7.94 -6.80
N VAL A 233 16.18 6.88 -7.31
CA VAL A 233 16.41 6.36 -8.68
C VAL A 233 16.07 7.40 -9.74
N ALA A 234 15.06 8.24 -9.55
CA ALA A 234 14.79 9.35 -10.46
C ALA A 234 15.87 10.45 -10.43
N GLY A 235 16.82 10.39 -9.50
CA GLY A 235 17.84 11.42 -9.28
C GLY A 235 17.33 12.60 -8.47
N GLU A 236 16.18 12.44 -7.81
CA GLU A 236 15.62 13.38 -6.85
C GLU A 236 16.16 13.11 -5.44
N ASP A 237 16.04 14.08 -4.53
CA ASP A 237 16.52 13.95 -3.14
C ASP A 237 15.37 13.67 -2.16
N PRO A 238 15.31 12.47 -1.55
CA PRO A 238 14.26 12.12 -0.59
C PRO A 238 14.07 13.12 0.55
N TYR A 239 15.16 13.73 1.04
CA TYR A 239 15.06 14.72 2.12
C TYR A 239 14.20 15.92 1.72
N TRP A 240 14.46 16.47 0.52
CA TRP A 240 13.74 17.64 0.04
C TRP A 240 12.29 17.30 -0.31
N TRP A 241 12.05 16.14 -0.89
CA TRP A 241 10.70 15.65 -1.16
C TRP A 241 9.84 15.51 0.10
N ILE A 242 10.40 14.92 1.16
CA ILE A 242 9.70 14.84 2.45
C ILE A 242 9.48 16.24 3.03
N LYS A 243 10.49 17.11 2.98
CA LYS A 243 10.43 18.45 3.57
C LYS A 243 9.39 19.34 2.88
N GLU A 244 9.27 19.26 1.57
CA GLU A 244 8.38 20.12 0.77
C GLU A 244 6.95 19.57 0.69
N HIS A 245 6.78 18.24 0.72
CA HIS A 245 5.50 17.61 0.41
C HIS A 245 5.00 16.63 1.49
N GLY A 246 5.69 16.50 2.62
CA GLY A 246 5.41 15.51 3.67
C GLY A 246 3.98 15.54 4.25
N GLU A 247 3.27 16.66 4.16
CA GLU A 247 1.86 16.77 4.57
C GLU A 247 0.88 16.00 3.64
N ARG A 248 1.34 15.66 2.43
CA ARG A 248 0.60 14.84 1.47
C ARG A 248 0.87 13.35 1.62
N PHE A 249 1.88 12.98 2.41
CA PHE A 249 2.35 11.60 2.54
C PHE A 249 1.71 10.93 3.76
N ILE A 250 1.40 9.64 3.65
CA ILE A 250 0.80 8.84 4.73
C ILE A 250 1.65 7.66 5.17
N ALA A 251 2.54 7.21 4.29
CA ALA A 251 3.46 6.11 4.52
C ALA A 251 4.65 6.25 3.56
N PHE A 252 5.72 5.52 3.85
CA PHE A 252 6.92 5.49 3.03
C PHE A 252 7.29 4.06 2.69
N HIS A 253 7.68 3.83 1.44
CA HIS A 253 8.47 2.65 1.09
C HIS A 253 9.94 2.96 1.27
N ILE A 254 10.61 2.06 2.01
CA ILE A 254 12.03 2.10 2.30
C ILE A 254 12.70 1.02 1.45
N LYS A 255 13.31 1.48 0.37
CA LYS A 255 14.01 0.66 -0.62
C LYS A 255 15.34 1.31 -0.92
N ASP A 256 16.42 0.56 -0.84
CA ASP A 256 17.77 1.10 -0.99
C ASP A 256 18.38 0.69 -2.33
N ILE A 257 19.21 1.58 -2.86
CA ILE A 257 19.81 1.42 -4.17
C ILE A 257 21.30 1.70 -4.12
N LYS A 258 22.02 1.07 -5.03
CA LYS A 258 23.42 1.38 -5.30
C LYS A 258 23.58 1.77 -6.76
N TRP A 259 24.09 2.97 -7.01
CA TRP A 259 24.48 3.39 -8.33
C TRP A 259 25.67 2.56 -8.80
N ASP A 260 25.52 1.91 -9.94
CA ASP A 260 26.52 0.98 -10.48
C ASP A 260 26.46 1.02 -12.01
N PRO A 261 27.54 1.42 -12.71
CA PRO A 261 27.62 1.36 -14.17
C PRO A 261 27.32 -0.03 -14.76
N ASN A 262 27.53 -1.10 -13.98
CA ASN A 262 27.23 -2.48 -14.34
C ASN A 262 25.90 -2.99 -13.74
N GLY A 263 25.09 -2.09 -13.19
CA GLY A 263 23.80 -2.40 -12.58
C GLY A 263 22.85 -3.14 -13.54
N ASN A 264 21.95 -3.94 -12.96
CA ASN A 264 20.95 -4.71 -13.69
C ASN A 264 19.67 -3.92 -13.97
N ARG A 265 19.54 -2.72 -13.42
CA ARG A 265 18.42 -1.80 -13.61
C ARG A 265 18.92 -0.49 -14.20
N THR A 266 18.02 0.22 -14.87
CA THR A 266 18.27 1.50 -15.54
C THR A 266 17.18 2.47 -15.11
N ALA A 267 17.55 3.63 -14.58
CA ALA A 267 16.60 4.68 -14.23
C ALA A 267 15.88 5.20 -15.50
N ALA A 268 14.62 5.58 -15.38
CA ALA A 268 13.84 6.10 -16.51
C ALA A 268 14.56 7.30 -17.18
N ALA A 269 14.65 7.27 -18.51
CA ALA A 269 15.47 8.21 -19.29
C ALA A 269 15.01 9.68 -19.16
N GLY A 270 13.72 9.92 -18.90
CA GLY A 270 13.16 11.27 -18.75
C GLY A 270 13.38 11.90 -17.36
N THR A 271 14.00 11.19 -16.41
CA THR A 271 14.25 11.67 -15.05
C THR A 271 15.61 12.39 -14.95
N ARG A 272 15.93 13.03 -13.82
CA ARG A 272 17.25 13.62 -13.59
C ARG A 272 18.39 12.60 -13.64
N ALA A 273 18.12 11.35 -13.27
CA ALA A 273 19.09 10.27 -13.37
C ALA A 273 19.32 9.79 -14.82
N GLY A 274 18.39 10.06 -15.75
CA GLY A 274 18.65 10.01 -17.20
C GLY A 274 19.26 8.71 -17.73
N GLY A 275 18.77 7.54 -17.30
CA GLY A 275 19.31 6.25 -17.78
C GLY A 275 20.53 5.73 -17.01
N ARG A 276 20.89 6.35 -15.89
CA ARG A 276 21.93 5.79 -14.99
C ARG A 276 21.54 4.39 -14.53
N LYS A 277 22.55 3.51 -14.49
CA LYS A 277 22.39 2.13 -14.02
C LYS A 277 22.55 2.01 -12.52
N PHE A 278 21.79 1.09 -11.93
CA PHE A 278 21.77 0.83 -10.50
C PHE A 278 21.40 -0.63 -10.20
N ARG A 279 21.49 -0.99 -8.92
CA ARG A 279 20.94 -2.22 -8.36
C ARG A 279 20.14 -1.90 -7.11
N PHE A 280 19.10 -2.67 -6.85
CA PHE A 280 18.52 -2.74 -5.51
C PHE A 280 19.46 -3.50 -4.58
N VAL A 281 19.55 -3.04 -3.34
CA VAL A 281 20.35 -3.65 -2.29
C VAL A 281 19.59 -3.59 -0.96
N ASP A 282 20.00 -4.42 0.00
CA ASP A 282 19.44 -4.37 1.36
C ASP A 282 19.55 -2.96 1.96
N VAL A 283 18.50 -2.53 2.67
CA VAL A 283 18.46 -1.21 3.32
C VAL A 283 19.63 -1.04 4.29
N GLY A 284 20.42 0.03 4.07
CA GLY A 284 21.66 0.31 4.80
C GLY A 284 22.93 -0.19 4.10
N LYS A 285 22.81 -0.79 2.91
CA LYS A 285 23.93 -1.18 2.05
C LYS A 285 24.05 -0.36 0.77
N GLY A 286 23.09 0.52 0.51
CA GLY A 286 23.07 1.38 -0.66
C GLY A 286 23.64 2.77 -0.39
N ASP A 287 23.26 3.69 -1.27
CA ASP A 287 23.78 5.05 -1.34
C ASP A 287 22.84 6.08 -0.68
N ILE A 288 21.68 5.66 -0.19
CA ILE A 288 20.70 6.56 0.46
C ILE A 288 21.11 6.79 1.93
N ASP A 289 21.38 8.05 2.29
CA ASP A 289 21.54 8.45 3.71
C ASP A 289 20.17 8.52 4.38
N TRP A 290 19.70 7.37 4.88
CA TRP A 290 18.39 7.22 5.51
C TRP A 290 18.23 8.11 6.75
N THR A 291 19.30 8.33 7.52
CA THR A 291 19.22 9.21 8.71
C THR A 291 18.97 10.65 8.27
N ARG A 292 19.65 11.10 7.21
CA ARG A 292 19.38 12.41 6.61
C ARG A 292 17.97 12.46 6.02
N ALA A 293 17.60 11.55 5.14
CA ALA A 293 16.30 11.55 4.47
C ALA A 293 15.14 11.66 5.48
N LEU A 294 15.13 10.79 6.49
CA LEU A 294 14.07 10.73 7.49
C LEU A 294 14.14 11.86 8.53
N SER A 295 15.24 12.61 8.61
CA SER A 295 15.32 13.78 9.50
C SER A 295 14.37 14.92 9.11
N ALA A 296 13.90 14.94 7.85
CA ALA A 296 12.86 15.86 7.41
C ALA A 296 11.49 15.59 8.07
N ILE A 297 11.29 14.39 8.64
CA ILE A 297 10.04 14.02 9.33
C ILE A 297 10.09 14.52 10.78
N LYS A 298 9.11 15.36 11.14
CA LYS A 298 9.02 15.95 12.48
C LYS A 298 8.83 14.90 13.59
N ASP A 299 7.96 13.92 13.38
CA ASP A 299 7.69 12.84 14.32
C ASP A 299 7.55 11.52 13.55
N LEU A 300 8.57 10.66 13.62
CA LEU A 300 8.59 9.40 12.87
C LEU A 300 7.47 8.44 13.27
N ARG A 301 6.86 8.64 14.44
CA ARG A 301 5.78 7.77 14.96
C ARG A 301 4.46 7.96 14.22
N ASP A 302 4.34 9.03 13.43
CA ASP A 302 3.14 9.38 12.66
C ASP A 302 3.01 8.59 11.35
N TYR A 303 4.06 7.90 10.92
CA TYR A 303 4.12 7.22 9.63
C TYR A 303 4.40 5.73 9.79
N ARG A 304 4.00 4.96 8.77
CA ARG A 304 4.49 3.60 8.54
C ARG A 304 5.63 3.63 7.54
N PHE A 305 6.57 2.72 7.73
CA PHE A 305 7.75 2.53 6.88
C PHE A 305 7.73 1.08 6.39
N PHE A 306 7.30 0.87 5.16
CA PHE A 306 7.28 -0.44 4.54
C PHE A 306 8.63 -0.72 3.92
N LEU A 307 9.34 -1.72 4.42
CA LEU A 307 10.51 -2.25 3.75
C LEU A 307 10.08 -2.86 2.42
N GLU A 308 10.81 -2.54 1.35
CA GLU A 308 10.63 -3.20 0.07
C GLU A 308 11.95 -3.44 -0.64
N HIS A 309 12.09 -4.57 -1.32
CA HIS A 309 13.19 -4.83 -2.24
C HIS A 309 12.74 -5.65 -3.46
N ASP A 310 12.72 -5.03 -4.63
CA ASP A 310 12.17 -5.62 -5.85
C ASP A 310 12.92 -6.89 -6.28
N ASP A 311 14.24 -6.95 -6.09
CA ASP A 311 15.07 -8.09 -6.53
C ASP A 311 15.48 -9.06 -5.40
N ALA A 312 14.77 -9.08 -4.27
CA ALA A 312 15.28 -9.70 -3.03
C ALA A 312 15.51 -11.22 -3.08
N GLY A 313 14.84 -11.94 -3.97
CA GLY A 313 15.11 -13.38 -4.12
C GLY A 313 16.24 -13.72 -5.09
N ASN A 314 16.82 -12.74 -5.78
CA ASN A 314 17.98 -12.98 -6.64
C ASN A 314 19.26 -13.10 -5.79
N LEU A 315 19.71 -14.33 -5.52
CA LEU A 315 20.91 -14.60 -4.72
C LEU A 315 22.23 -14.06 -5.31
N THR A 316 22.27 -13.64 -6.57
CA THR A 316 23.47 -12.99 -7.12
C THR A 316 23.53 -11.51 -6.76
N LEU A 317 22.36 -10.86 -6.75
CA LEU A 317 22.24 -9.43 -6.45
C LEU A 317 22.09 -9.18 -4.95
N ASN A 318 21.39 -10.10 -4.29
CA ASN A 318 21.12 -10.14 -2.88
C ASN A 318 21.55 -11.51 -2.31
N PRO A 319 22.86 -11.74 -2.10
CA PRO A 319 23.40 -13.03 -1.66
C PRO A 319 22.77 -13.66 -0.41
N PRO A 320 22.19 -12.90 0.52
CA PRO A 320 21.47 -13.46 1.65
C PRO A 320 20.01 -13.89 1.40
N GLY A 321 19.41 -13.57 0.26
CA GLY A 321 18.01 -13.88 -0.05
C GLY A 321 16.97 -13.04 0.71
N SER A 322 15.69 -13.24 0.39
CA SER A 322 14.61 -12.34 0.80
C SER A 322 14.38 -12.26 2.31
N THR A 323 14.53 -13.35 3.07
CA THR A 323 14.33 -13.32 4.53
C THR A 323 15.38 -12.48 5.24
N ASN A 324 16.66 -12.61 4.85
CA ASN A 324 17.70 -11.76 5.43
C ASN A 324 17.53 -10.29 5.02
N THR A 325 17.04 -10.01 3.81
CA THR A 325 16.72 -8.63 3.40
C THR A 325 15.74 -7.97 4.37
N VAL A 326 14.69 -8.69 4.77
CA VAL A 326 13.74 -8.20 5.77
C VAL A 326 14.45 -7.94 7.09
N TRP A 327 15.19 -8.91 7.63
CA TRP A 327 15.89 -8.78 8.91
C TRP A 327 16.87 -7.60 8.95
N ARG A 328 17.68 -7.44 7.88
CA ARG A 328 18.62 -6.32 7.76
C ARG A 328 17.90 -5.00 7.67
N GLY A 329 16.82 -4.94 6.88
CA GLY A 329 16.02 -3.73 6.76
C GLY A 329 15.45 -3.28 8.10
N CYS A 330 14.86 -4.20 8.88
CA CYS A 330 14.36 -3.91 10.22
C CYS A 330 15.49 -3.41 11.13
N SER A 331 16.59 -4.16 11.20
CA SER A 331 17.74 -3.82 12.04
C SER A 331 18.32 -2.44 11.71
N THR A 332 18.39 -2.09 10.42
CA THR A 332 18.84 -0.77 9.96
C THR A 332 17.87 0.32 10.41
N LEU A 333 16.56 0.15 10.17
CA LEU A 333 15.55 1.16 10.51
C LEU A 333 15.40 1.39 12.02
N GLU A 334 15.44 0.34 12.83
CA GLU A 334 15.43 0.44 14.29
C GLU A 334 16.65 1.19 14.83
N GLY A 335 17.77 1.11 14.12
CA GLY A 335 19.01 1.83 14.45
C GLY A 335 19.00 3.32 14.07
N ILE A 336 18.02 3.80 13.31
CA ILE A 336 17.98 5.21 12.87
C ILE A 336 17.54 6.11 14.03
N ASN A 337 18.34 7.14 14.29
CA ASN A 337 18.00 8.23 15.20
C ASN A 337 18.28 9.59 14.54
N THR A 338 17.23 10.37 14.30
CA THR A 338 17.31 11.65 13.56
C THR A 338 17.60 12.87 14.44
N SER A 339 17.75 12.70 15.75
CA SER A 339 17.92 13.81 16.71
C SER A 339 19.10 14.73 16.41
N GLY A 340 20.19 14.20 15.84
CA GLY A 340 21.39 14.98 15.49
C GLY A 340 21.35 15.66 14.12
N ARG A 341 20.24 15.59 13.38
CA ARG A 341 20.13 16.06 11.99
C ARG A 341 18.95 17.02 11.74
N LYS A 342 18.17 17.35 12.78
CA LYS A 342 16.97 18.19 12.69
C LYS A 342 17.28 19.69 12.74
#